data_AF-A0A844MIB3-F1
#
_entry.id   AF-A0A844MIB3-F1
#
_cell.length_a   1.000
_cell.length_b   1.000
_cell.length_c   1.000
_cell.angle_alpha   90.00
_cell.angle_beta   90.00
_cell.angle_gamma   90.00
#
_symmetry.space_group_name_H-M   'P 1'
#
loop_
_entity.id
_entity.type
_entity.pdbx_description
1 polymer ?
#
loop_
_entity_poly.entity_id
_entity_poly.type
_entity_poly.pdbx_seq_one_letter_code
_entity_poly.pdbx_strand_id
1 'polypeptide(L)'
;MLRIKNAVKLTDLLFYESANSQGKAIANLSSFGTATSSDTDYIQLSKISAGFKLTGKVAMSWEDERLSQSNLAYQIKVGNSPKTTSVPEPSTLAAIALATFAGVGYKRRKSA
;
A
#
# COMPACT_ATOMS: atom_id res chain seq x y z
N MET A 1 -35.09 -5.57 -3.92
CA MET A 1 -33.78 -4.90 -4.03
C MET A 1 -32.72 -5.83 -3.47
N LEU A 2 -31.98 -6.52 -4.34
CA LEU A 2 -30.99 -7.52 -3.95
C LEU A 2 -29.78 -6.81 -3.32
N ARG A 3 -29.47 -7.09 -2.04
CA ARG A 3 -28.27 -6.54 -1.40
C ARG A 3 -27.07 -7.35 -1.85
N ILE A 4 -26.34 -6.84 -2.83
CA ILE A 4 -25.02 -7.36 -3.20
C ILE A 4 -24.12 -7.28 -1.96
N LYS A 5 -23.71 -8.43 -1.44
CA LYS A 5 -22.74 -8.54 -0.35
C LYS A 5 -21.46 -9.14 -0.90
N ASN A 6 -20.41 -8.33 -0.89
CA ASN A 6 -19.06 -8.74 -1.23
C ASN A 6 -18.28 -8.82 0.08
N ALA A 7 -17.47 -9.85 0.29
CA ALA A 7 -16.66 -9.97 1.50
C ALA A 7 -15.22 -10.36 1.18
N VAL A 8 -14.27 -9.81 1.94
CA VAL A 8 -12.89 -10.29 2.02
C VAL A 8 -12.65 -10.77 3.45
N LYS A 9 -12.09 -11.97 3.58
CA LYS A 9 -11.63 -12.53 4.86
C LYS A 9 -10.16 -12.88 4.78
N LEU A 10 -9.38 -12.38 5.72
CA LEU A 10 -8.01 -12.80 5.97
C LEU A 10 -8.00 -13.73 7.19
N THR A 11 -7.47 -14.93 7.01
CA THR A 11 -7.42 -15.97 8.04
C THR A 11 -6.05 -16.62 8.09
N ASP A 12 -5.75 -17.31 9.20
CA ASP A 12 -4.47 -18.00 9.41
C ASP A 12 -3.25 -17.08 9.20
N LEU A 13 -3.39 -15.80 9.56
CA LEU A 13 -2.31 -14.83 9.43
C LEU A 13 -1.21 -15.11 10.47
N LEU A 14 -0.04 -15.52 10.00
CA LEU A 14 1.13 -15.78 10.84
C LEU A 14 2.31 -14.91 10.39
N PHE A 15 2.90 -14.22 11.36
CA PHE A 15 4.08 -13.40 11.19
C PHE A 15 5.29 -14.09 11.82
N TYR A 16 6.38 -14.20 11.07
CA TYR A 16 7.65 -14.74 11.53
C TYR A 16 8.73 -13.70 11.31
N GLU A 17 9.49 -13.37 12.35
CA GLU A 17 10.71 -12.58 12.22
C GLU A 17 11.90 -13.52 12.11
N SER A 18 12.85 -13.26 11.21
CA SER A 18 14.02 -14.13 11.00
C SER A 18 14.86 -14.30 12.28
N ALA A 19 14.88 -13.28 13.14
CA ALA A 19 15.53 -13.32 14.44
C ALA A 19 14.78 -14.18 15.50
N ASN A 20 13.51 -14.52 15.26
CA ASN A 20 12.69 -15.27 16.19
C ASN A 20 11.90 -16.38 15.47
N SER A 21 12.30 -17.63 15.68
CA SER A 21 11.66 -18.80 15.08
C SER A 21 10.22 -19.02 15.55
N GLN A 22 9.73 -18.28 16.55
CA GLN A 22 8.35 -18.34 16.99
C GLN A 22 7.45 -17.43 16.17
N GLY A 23 6.53 -18.04 15.42
CA GLY A 23 5.49 -17.32 14.69
C GLY A 23 4.50 -16.64 15.65
N LYS A 24 4.12 -15.41 15.32
CA LYS A 24 3.04 -14.68 15.99
C LYS A 24 1.78 -14.77 15.15
N ALA A 25 0.71 -15.30 15.73
CA ALA A 25 -0.61 -15.26 15.12
C ALA A 25 -1.15 -13.82 15.12
N ILE A 26 -1.66 -13.39 13.98
CA ILE A 26 -2.44 -12.17 13.82
C ILE A 26 -3.91 -12.59 13.78
N ALA A 27 -4.79 -11.79 14.40
CA ALA A 27 -6.21 -12.07 14.40
C ALA A 27 -6.77 -12.16 12.96
N ASN A 28 -7.87 -12.89 12.80
CA ASN A 28 -8.59 -12.92 11.53
C ASN A 28 -9.23 -11.55 11.27
N LEU A 29 -9.20 -11.09 10.03
CA LEU A 29 -9.87 -9.87 9.59
C LEU A 29 -10.96 -10.21 8.59
N SER A 30 -12.06 -9.46 8.64
CA SER A 30 -13.15 -9.58 7.69
C SER A 30 -13.73 -8.22 7.37
N SER A 31 -13.73 -7.88 6.09
CA SER A 31 -14.33 -6.65 5.57
C SER A 31 -15.48 -6.98 4.63
N PHE A 32 -16.51 -6.16 4.66
CA PHE A 32 -17.73 -6.32 3.86
C PHE A 32 -17.99 -5.06 3.04
N GLY A 33 -18.12 -5.25 1.73
CA GLY A 33 -18.56 -4.20 0.81
C GLY A 33 -20.00 -4.40 0.39
N THR A 34 -20.74 -3.31 0.28
CA THR A 34 -22.05 -3.27 -0.40
C THR A 34 -21.96 -2.34 -1.61
N ALA A 35 -23.00 -2.31 -2.44
CA ALA A 35 -23.07 -1.37 -3.57
C ALA A 35 -22.94 0.11 -3.16
N THR A 36 -23.18 0.44 -1.89
CA THR A 36 -23.19 1.81 -1.36
C THR A 36 -22.13 2.06 -0.28
N SER A 37 -21.30 1.06 0.04
CA SER A 37 -20.26 1.21 1.08
C SER A 37 -19.00 0.41 0.73
N SER A 38 -17.87 1.09 0.84
CA SER A 38 -16.53 0.49 0.76
C SER A 38 -15.90 0.54 2.13
N ASP A 39 -15.49 -0.60 2.64
CA ASP A 39 -14.75 -0.73 3.88
C ASP A 39 -13.28 -1.07 3.56
N THR A 40 -12.34 -0.58 4.37
CA THR A 40 -10.90 -0.77 4.15
C THR A 40 -10.21 -1.01 5.48
N ASP A 41 -9.80 -2.26 5.68
CA ASP A 41 -9.06 -2.68 6.86
C ASP A 41 -7.54 -2.61 6.63
N TYR A 42 -6.82 -2.13 7.65
CA TYR A 42 -5.35 -2.04 7.63
C TYR A 42 -4.73 -2.92 8.73
N ILE A 43 -3.73 -3.73 8.34
CA ILE A 43 -2.85 -4.42 9.29
C ILE A 43 -1.49 -3.73 9.27
N GLN A 44 -1.15 -3.04 10.35
CA GLN A 44 0.15 -2.42 10.51
C GLN A 44 1.11 -3.35 11.25
N LEU A 45 2.17 -3.76 10.57
CA LEU A 45 3.32 -4.42 11.18
C LEU A 45 4.43 -3.38 11.39
N SER A 46 4.98 -3.30 12.60
CA SER A 46 5.99 -2.31 12.97
C SER A 46 7.09 -2.94 13.85
N LYS A 47 8.19 -2.21 14.01
CA LYS A 47 9.36 -2.64 14.81
C LYS A 47 9.99 -3.96 14.33
N ILE A 48 9.93 -4.21 13.03
CA ILE A 48 10.58 -5.35 12.39
C ILE A 48 12.05 -5.02 12.23
N SER A 49 12.92 -5.79 12.88
CA SER A 49 14.36 -5.53 12.97
C SER A 49 15.21 -6.43 12.06
N ALA A 50 14.64 -7.55 11.60
CA ALA A 50 15.26 -8.50 10.69
C ALA A 50 14.34 -8.80 9.48
N GLY A 51 14.82 -9.62 8.54
CA GLY A 51 13.93 -10.16 7.49
C GLY A 51 12.71 -10.85 8.11
N PHE A 52 11.56 -10.83 7.46
CA PHE A 52 10.33 -11.43 7.99
C PHE A 52 9.58 -12.22 6.93
N LYS A 53 8.71 -13.12 7.39
CA LYS A 53 7.77 -13.89 6.57
C LYS A 53 6.36 -13.68 7.09
N LEU A 54 5.45 -13.26 6.22
CA LEU A 54 4.02 -13.16 6.50
C LEU A 54 3.30 -14.22 5.67
N THR A 55 2.54 -15.09 6.33
CA THR A 55 1.70 -16.11 5.69
C THR A 55 0.26 -15.96 6.09
N GLY A 56 -0.67 -16.40 5.26
CA GLY A 56 -2.08 -16.49 5.59
C GLY A 56 -2.92 -16.89 4.39
N LYS A 57 -4.23 -16.88 4.57
CA LYS A 57 -5.22 -17.20 3.55
C LYS A 57 -6.14 -16.00 3.34
N VAL A 58 -6.36 -15.67 2.07
CA VAL A 58 -7.35 -14.66 1.66
C VAL A 58 -8.51 -15.40 1.00
N ALA A 59 -9.71 -15.17 1.50
CA ALA A 59 -10.95 -15.63 0.90
C ALA A 59 -11.78 -14.43 0.46
N MET A 60 -12.18 -14.42 -0.81
CA MET A 60 -13.11 -13.43 -1.34
C MET A 60 -14.41 -14.14 -1.72
N SER A 61 -15.54 -13.55 -1.38
CA SER A 61 -16.85 -14.10 -1.71
C SER A 61 -17.76 -13.04 -2.32
N TRP A 62 -18.52 -13.47 -3.31
CA TRP A 62 -19.58 -12.73 -4.00
C TRP A 62 -20.87 -13.51 -3.80
N GLU A 63 -21.88 -12.90 -3.18
CA GLU A 63 -23.20 -13.50 -3.11
C GLU A 63 -23.97 -13.18 -4.42
N ASP A 64 -24.48 -14.23 -5.05
CA ASP A 64 -25.51 -14.29 -6.10
C ASP A 64 -25.13 -14.07 -7.57
N GLU A 65 -24.14 -13.25 -7.95
CA GLU A 65 -23.63 -13.24 -9.33
C GLU A 65 -22.14 -12.84 -9.39
N ARG A 66 -21.34 -13.48 -10.25
CA ARG A 66 -19.94 -13.11 -10.49
C ARG A 66 -19.91 -11.71 -11.13
N LEU A 67 -19.81 -10.68 -10.30
CA LEU A 67 -19.76 -9.29 -10.75
C LEU A 67 -18.54 -9.07 -11.65
N SER A 68 -18.75 -8.52 -12.84
CA SER A 68 -17.65 -8.07 -13.71
C SER A 68 -16.90 -6.84 -13.15
N GLN A 69 -17.39 -6.26 -12.05
CA GLN A 69 -16.88 -5.06 -11.39
C GLN A 69 -16.84 -5.21 -9.86
N SER A 70 -16.24 -6.29 -9.36
CA SER A 70 -16.09 -6.46 -7.91
C SER A 70 -15.16 -5.40 -7.33
N ASN A 71 -15.69 -4.49 -6.49
CA ASN A 71 -14.89 -3.53 -5.70
C ASN A 71 -14.11 -4.21 -4.56
N LEU A 72 -13.72 -5.49 -4.69
CA LEU A 72 -12.90 -6.21 -3.72
C LEU A 72 -11.47 -6.25 -4.22
N ALA A 73 -10.57 -5.63 -3.46
CA ALA A 73 -9.14 -5.73 -3.66
C ALA A 73 -8.45 -5.85 -2.30
N TYR A 74 -7.31 -6.53 -2.26
CA TYR A 74 -6.39 -6.47 -1.15
C TYR A 74 -5.02 -6.09 -1.70
N GLN A 75 -4.24 -5.36 -0.91
CA GLN A 75 -2.89 -4.97 -1.26
C GLN A 75 -1.98 -5.18 -0.05
N ILE A 76 -0.84 -5.81 -0.29
CA ILE A 76 0.25 -5.90 0.69
C ILE A 76 1.29 -4.88 0.29
N LYS A 77 1.50 -3.87 1.13
CA LYS A 77 2.56 -2.89 0.92
C LYS A 77 3.68 -3.15 1.93
N VAL A 78 4.82 -3.60 1.42
CA VAL A 78 6.06 -3.71 2.20
C VAL A 78 6.92 -2.53 1.84
N GLY A 79 7.26 -1.73 2.85
CA GLY A 79 8.19 -0.62 2.69
C GLY A 79 9.11 -0.59 3.90
N ASN A 80 10.41 -0.47 3.66
CA ASN A 80 11.29 0.07 4.67
C ASN A 80 10.93 1.55 4.74
N SER A 81 10.35 2.05 5.83
CA SER A 81 10.31 3.50 6.05
C SER A 81 11.73 3.93 6.41
N PRO A 82 12.51 4.54 5.50
CA PRO A 82 13.75 5.14 5.90
C PRO A 82 13.28 6.43 6.57
N LYS A 83 13.44 6.54 7.90
CA LYS A 83 13.33 7.86 8.55
C LYS A 83 14.35 8.88 7.99
N THR A 84 15.17 8.50 7.00
CA THR A 84 16.39 9.17 6.57
C THR A 84 16.50 9.44 5.06
N THR A 85 15.64 8.90 4.19
CA THR A 85 15.67 9.29 2.77
C THR A 85 14.76 10.48 2.59
N SER A 86 15.34 11.68 2.69
CA SER A 86 14.74 12.93 2.28
C SER A 86 14.40 12.83 0.79
N VAL A 87 13.18 12.41 0.47
CA VAL A 87 12.65 12.54 -0.88
C VAL A 87 12.57 14.05 -1.15
N PRO A 88 13.22 14.58 -2.19
CA PRO A 88 13.12 16.00 -2.50
C PRO A 88 11.65 16.36 -2.65
N GLU A 89 11.19 17.34 -1.88
CA GLU A 89 9.82 17.79 -1.96
C GLU A 89 9.50 18.23 -3.40
N PRO A 90 8.24 18.12 -3.87
CA PRO A 90 7.86 18.55 -5.22
C PRO A 90 8.32 19.98 -5.55
N SER A 91 8.35 20.85 -4.54
CA SER A 91 8.90 22.20 -4.58
C SER A 91 10.40 22.24 -4.93
N THR A 92 11.18 21.31 -4.39
CA THR A 92 12.63 21.19 -4.63
C THR A 92 12.91 20.76 -6.07
N LEU A 93 12.12 19.83 -6.60
CA LEU A 93 12.22 19.43 -8.02
C LEU A 93 11.89 20.61 -8.95
N ALA A 94 10.85 21.38 -8.63
CA ALA A 94 10.48 22.57 -9.40
C ALA A 94 11.57 23.66 -9.36
N ALA A 95 12.19 23.88 -8.20
CA ALA A 95 13.29 24.84 -8.05
C ALA A 95 14.52 24.43 -8.88
N ILE A 96 14.87 23.15 -8.87
CA ILE A 96 15.98 22.62 -9.69
C ILE A 96 15.67 22.80 -11.18
N ALA A 97 14.46 22.49 -11.63
CA ALA A 97 14.04 22.70 -13.01
C ALA A 97 14.16 24.18 -13.42
N LEU A 98 13.61 25.10 -12.61
CA LEU A 98 13.67 26.54 -12.86
C LEU A 98 15.11 27.07 -12.93
N ALA A 99 15.98 26.66 -12.00
CA ALA A 99 17.39 27.05 -12.01
C ALA A 99 18.12 26.55 -13.27
N THR A 100 17.80 25.33 -13.72
CA THR A 100 18.37 24.74 -14.94
C THR A 100 17.96 25.54 -16.17
N PHE A 101 16.67 25.89 -16.31
CA PHE A 101 16.19 26.70 -17.43
C PHE A 101 16.74 28.13 -17.41
N ALA A 102 16.82 28.76 -16.24
CA ALA A 102 17.40 30.09 -16.09
C ALA A 102 18.89 30.09 -16.49
N GLY A 103 19.67 29.09 -16.09
CA GLY A 103 21.08 28.95 -16.44
C GLY A 103 21.31 28.74 -17.95
N VAL A 104 20.46 27.95 -18.62
CA VAL A 104 20.52 27.75 -20.08
C VAL A 104 20.14 29.04 -20.83
N GLY A 105 19.14 29.78 -20.36
CA GLY A 105 18.75 31.07 -20.93
C GLY A 105 19.83 32.14 -20.78
N TYR A 106 20.52 32.19 -19.64
CA TYR A 106 21.60 33.15 -19.39
C TYR A 106 22.83 32.88 -20.26
N LYS A 107 23.16 31.60 -20.50
CA LYS A 107 24.26 31.22 -21.42
C LYS A 107 23.98 31.64 -22.87
N ARG A 108 22.74 31.52 -23.34
CA ARG A 108 22.38 31.94 -24.71
C ARG A 108 22.45 33.45 -24.94
N ARG A 109 22.20 34.26 -23.91
CA ARG A 109 22.34 35.74 -24.00
C ARG A 109 23.78 36.24 -23.99
N LYS A 110 24.75 35.46 -23.48
CA LYS A 110 26.17 35.87 -23.42
C LYS A 110 26.96 35.50 -24.70
N SER A 111 26.40 34.65 -25.56
CA SER A 111 26.99 34.27 -26.85
C SER A 111 26.31 34.94 -28.06
N ALA A 112 25.53 36.00 -27.84
CA ALA A 112 25.01 36.90 -28.87
C ALA A 112 25.68 38.27 -28.76
#